data_AF-A0A897NLK8-F1
#
_entry.id   AF-A0A897NLK8-F1
#
_cell.length_a   1.000
_cell.length_b   1.000
_cell.length_c   1.000
_cell.angle_alpha   90.00
_cell.angle_beta   90.00
_cell.angle_gamma   90.00
#
_symmetry.space_group_name_H-M   'P 1'
#
loop_
_entity.id
_entity.type
_entity.pdbx_description
1 polymer ?
#
loop_
_entity_poly.entity_id
_entity_poly.type
_entity_poly.pdbx_seq_one_letter_code
_entity_poly.pdbx_strand_id
1 'polypeptide(L)'
;MRRRREARTDYHQRLRLLKSGKPRLVARKSNKHVRAQLVIRGSNGDQTVANAVSSDLEAYGWEAPTGNLPAAYLTGLLAGLRAVEAGYESAVLDIGLNTPTPGSKVFAVQEGAIDAGLEIPHNDEVLAPWERTRGEHIAEYADSLDDDLYSGDFDATDLPSHFDDTREILLEGDIDL
;
A
#
# COMPACT_ATOMS: atom_id res chain seq x y z
N MET A 1 21.46 11.74 -16.31
CA MET A 1 20.03 11.96 -16.01
C MET A 1 19.86 12.49 -14.59
N ARG A 2 19.02 13.51 -14.35
CA ARG A 2 18.83 14.14 -13.01
C ARG A 2 18.44 13.13 -11.91
N ARG A 3 17.38 12.33 -12.12
CA ARG A 3 16.89 11.36 -11.11
C ARG A 3 17.89 10.24 -10.77
N ARG A 4 18.89 9.99 -11.63
CA ARG A 4 19.97 9.04 -11.35
C ARG A 4 20.97 9.63 -10.35
N ARG A 5 21.27 10.93 -10.46
CA ARG A 5 22.13 11.68 -9.53
C ARG A 5 21.44 11.85 -8.17
N GLU A 6 20.13 12.07 -8.18
CA GLU A 6 19.31 12.14 -6.96
C GLU A 6 19.07 10.78 -6.29
N ALA A 7 19.53 9.67 -6.88
CA ALA A 7 19.26 8.30 -6.40
C ALA A 7 17.77 8.03 -6.14
N ARG A 8 16.90 8.46 -7.07
CA ARG A 8 15.43 8.28 -6.95
C ARG A 8 14.85 7.29 -7.94
N THR A 9 15.64 6.83 -8.91
CA THR A 9 15.16 5.98 -10.00
C THR A 9 16.25 5.07 -10.51
N ASP A 10 15.99 3.77 -10.46
CA ASP A 10 16.71 2.78 -11.24
C ASP A 10 16.12 2.76 -12.67
N TYR A 11 16.92 3.24 -13.63
CA TYR A 11 16.48 3.30 -15.03
C TYR A 11 16.48 1.93 -15.73
N HIS A 12 17.29 0.97 -15.26
CA HIS A 12 17.27 -0.39 -15.80
C HIS A 12 16.01 -1.13 -15.37
N GLN A 13 15.65 -1.04 -14.08
CA GLN A 13 14.40 -1.58 -13.55
C GLN A 13 13.19 -0.91 -14.22
N ARG A 14 13.19 0.44 -14.29
CA ARG A 14 12.11 1.19 -14.94
C ARG A 14 11.89 0.75 -16.38
N LEU A 15 12.95 0.58 -17.17
CA LEU A 15 12.82 0.13 -18.55
C LEU A 15 12.16 -1.26 -18.64
N ARG A 16 12.52 -2.21 -17.76
CA ARG A 16 11.89 -3.54 -17.72
C ARG A 16 10.41 -3.46 -17.35
N LEU A 17 10.04 -2.62 -16.39
CA LEU A 17 8.64 -2.41 -16.00
C LEU A 17 7.80 -1.86 -17.17
N LEU A 18 8.34 -0.87 -17.91
CA LEU A 18 7.65 -0.24 -19.04
C LEU A 18 7.43 -1.18 -20.23
N LYS A 19 8.20 -2.27 -20.35
CA LYS A 19 8.03 -3.27 -21.42
C LYS A 19 6.71 -4.05 -21.30
N SER A 20 6.09 -4.09 -20.13
CA SER A 20 4.78 -4.71 -19.95
C SER A 20 3.68 -4.01 -20.74
N GLY A 21 3.85 -2.72 -21.07
CA GLY A 21 2.80 -1.88 -21.64
C GLY A 21 1.67 -1.51 -20.66
N LYS A 22 1.66 -2.10 -19.46
CA LYS A 22 0.64 -1.88 -18.42
C LYS A 22 0.95 -0.64 -17.55
N PRO A 23 -0.05 -0.04 -16.90
CA PRO A 23 0.16 0.90 -15.80
C PRO A 23 1.05 0.32 -14.70
N ARG A 24 1.76 1.18 -13.97
CA ARG A 24 2.58 0.78 -12.83
C ARG A 24 1.88 1.08 -11.53
N LEU A 25 1.76 0.10 -10.64
CA LEU A 25 1.43 0.31 -9.24
C LEU A 25 2.70 0.71 -8.49
N VAL A 26 2.90 2.01 -8.31
CA VAL A 26 4.07 2.59 -7.65
C VAL A 26 3.87 2.56 -6.14
N ALA A 27 4.50 1.60 -5.46
CA ALA A 27 4.47 1.46 -4.00
C ALA A 27 5.68 2.15 -3.36
N ARG A 28 5.46 3.14 -2.48
CA ARG A 28 6.52 3.87 -1.78
C ARG A 28 6.21 4.00 -0.30
N LYS A 29 7.26 4.06 0.52
CA LYS A 29 7.17 4.26 1.97
C LYS A 29 7.99 5.47 2.39
N SER A 30 7.51 6.14 3.43
CA SER A 30 8.27 7.08 4.24
C SER A 30 8.39 6.50 5.66
N ASN A 31 8.97 7.27 6.59
CA ASN A 31 9.07 6.86 7.98
C ASN A 31 7.70 6.73 8.65
N LYS A 32 6.74 7.59 8.28
CA LYS A 32 5.42 7.68 8.92
C LYS A 32 4.26 7.22 8.03
N HIS A 33 4.46 7.17 6.71
CA HIS A 33 3.38 6.94 5.75
C HIS A 33 3.75 5.93 4.67
N VAL A 34 2.72 5.42 4.00
CA VAL A 34 2.79 4.59 2.80
C VAL A 34 2.03 5.30 1.69
N ARG A 35 2.47 5.13 0.44
CA ARG A 35 1.82 5.71 -0.73
C ARG A 35 1.73 4.66 -1.82
N ALA A 36 0.56 4.57 -2.43
CA ALA A 36 0.28 3.77 -3.60
C ALA A 36 -0.23 4.68 -4.73
N GLN A 37 0.29 4.50 -5.93
CA GLN A 37 -0.10 5.28 -7.11
C GLN A 37 -0.22 4.39 -8.31
N LEU A 38 -1.28 4.55 -9.11
CA LEU A 38 -1.35 3.99 -10.44
C LEU A 38 -0.82 5.01 -11.44
N VAL A 39 0.23 4.64 -12.17
CA VAL A 39 1.00 5.56 -13.02
C VAL A 39 1.15 5.04 -14.43
N ILE A 40 0.71 5.84 -15.41
CA ILE A 40 0.85 5.57 -16.85
C ILE A 40 1.95 6.43 -17.47
N ARG A 41 2.44 6.04 -18.65
CA ARG A 41 3.33 6.89 -19.45
C ARG A 41 2.51 7.94 -20.19
N GLY A 42 2.88 9.20 -20.06
CA GLY A 42 2.47 10.27 -20.97
C GLY A 42 3.62 10.72 -21.88
N SER A 43 3.30 11.60 -22.83
CA SER A 43 4.25 12.17 -23.79
C SER A 43 5.29 13.08 -23.14
N ASN A 44 4.89 13.86 -22.13
CA ASN A 44 5.73 14.84 -21.44
C ASN A 44 6.24 14.35 -20.06
N GLY A 45 5.89 13.13 -19.66
CA GLY A 45 6.17 12.60 -18.34
C GLY A 45 5.15 11.55 -17.93
N ASP A 46 5.38 10.93 -16.77
CA ASP A 46 4.41 10.00 -16.19
C ASP A 46 3.15 10.76 -15.73
N GLN A 47 1.99 10.11 -15.83
CA GLN A 47 0.70 10.63 -15.36
C GLN A 47 0.17 9.70 -14.27
N THR A 48 -0.23 10.26 -13.14
CA THR A 48 -0.87 9.52 -12.05
C THR A 48 -2.37 9.56 -12.27
N VAL A 49 -3.00 8.39 -12.35
CA VAL A 49 -4.43 8.24 -12.66
C VAL A 49 -5.24 7.83 -11.43
N ALA A 50 -4.60 7.19 -10.46
CA ALA A 50 -5.16 6.94 -9.13
C ALA A 50 -4.04 7.07 -8.08
N ASN A 51 -4.39 7.51 -6.87
CA ASN A 51 -3.45 7.75 -5.78
C ASN A 51 -4.12 7.53 -4.43
N ALA A 52 -3.40 6.90 -3.51
CA ALA A 52 -3.73 6.93 -2.09
C ALA A 52 -2.46 7.12 -1.25
N VAL A 53 -2.60 7.86 -0.17
CA VAL A 53 -1.60 7.97 0.91
C VAL A 53 -2.23 7.42 2.18
N SER A 54 -1.45 6.79 3.05
CA SER A 54 -1.99 6.22 4.29
C SER A 54 -2.57 7.26 5.25
N SER A 55 -2.33 8.56 5.05
CA SER A 55 -3.03 9.65 5.73
C SER A 55 -4.49 9.79 5.28
N ASP A 56 -4.81 9.37 4.06
CA ASP A 56 -6.17 9.45 3.52
C ASP A 56 -7.11 8.47 4.24
N LEU A 57 -6.55 7.46 4.93
CA LEU A 57 -7.32 6.47 5.69
C LEU A 57 -8.08 7.09 6.87
N GLU A 58 -7.63 8.23 7.39
CA GLU A 58 -8.31 8.95 8.47
C GLU A 58 -9.75 9.32 8.07
N ALA A 59 -9.98 9.62 6.78
CA ALA A 59 -11.31 9.90 6.25
C ALA A 59 -12.27 8.69 6.32
N TYR A 60 -11.73 7.49 6.52
CA TYR A 60 -12.47 6.23 6.61
C TYR A 60 -12.42 5.62 8.02
N GLY A 61 -12.15 6.45 9.04
CA GLY A 61 -12.14 6.02 10.44
C GLY A 61 -10.81 5.41 10.90
N TRP A 62 -9.72 5.55 10.15
CA TRP A 62 -8.42 5.06 10.58
C TRP A 62 -7.76 5.97 11.62
N GLU A 63 -7.70 5.52 12.88
CA GLU A 63 -7.11 6.27 14.00
C GLU A 63 -5.69 5.80 14.36
N ALA A 64 -5.28 4.63 13.86
CA ALA A 64 -4.00 4.01 14.19
C ALA A 64 -2.81 4.59 13.39
N PRO A 65 -1.55 4.28 13.76
CA PRO A 65 -0.37 4.75 13.04
C PRO A 65 -0.34 4.33 11.55
N THR A 66 0.01 5.27 10.68
CA THR A 66 -0.09 5.10 9.22
C THR A 66 1.17 4.49 8.55
N GLY A 67 2.11 4.02 9.37
CA GLY A 67 3.45 3.57 8.95
C GLY A 67 3.69 2.07 9.04
N ASN A 68 2.68 1.29 9.41
CA ASN A 68 2.74 -0.15 9.67
C ASN A 68 2.29 -0.98 8.44
N LEU A 69 2.17 -2.30 8.61
CA LEU A 69 1.74 -3.23 7.57
C LEU A 69 0.22 -3.12 7.27
N PRO A 70 -0.68 -3.05 8.28
CA PRO A 70 -2.11 -2.83 8.05
C PRO A 70 -2.40 -1.60 7.22
N ALA A 71 -1.84 -0.44 7.58
CA ALA A 71 -2.00 0.79 6.82
C ALA A 71 -1.44 0.68 5.39
N ALA A 72 -0.40 -0.13 5.18
CA ALA A 72 0.15 -0.36 3.84
C ALA A 72 -0.82 -1.13 2.95
N TYR A 73 -1.45 -2.18 3.48
CA TYR A 73 -2.49 -2.94 2.78
C TYR A 73 -3.69 -2.04 2.45
N LEU A 74 -4.24 -1.34 3.44
CA LEU A 74 -5.42 -0.47 3.24
C LEU A 74 -5.13 0.66 2.25
N THR A 75 -3.92 1.21 2.24
CA THR A 75 -3.50 2.18 1.22
C THR A 75 -3.46 1.57 -0.18
N GLY A 76 -3.01 0.33 -0.30
CA GLY A 76 -3.05 -0.43 -1.56
C GLY A 76 -4.47 -0.65 -2.05
N LEU A 77 -5.35 -1.09 -1.13
CA LEU A 77 -6.78 -1.29 -1.37
C LEU A 77 -7.46 -0.01 -1.87
N LEU A 78 -7.31 1.10 -1.13
CA LEU A 78 -7.87 2.39 -1.50
C LEU A 78 -7.36 2.90 -2.87
N ALA A 79 -6.05 2.78 -3.15
CA ALA A 79 -5.52 3.14 -4.46
C ALA A 79 -6.02 2.23 -5.58
N GLY A 80 -6.25 0.95 -5.28
CA GLY A 80 -6.80 -0.03 -6.19
C GLY A 80 -8.27 0.26 -6.53
N LEU A 81 -9.10 0.58 -5.53
CA LEU A 81 -10.51 0.93 -5.72
C LEU A 81 -10.65 2.16 -6.62
N ARG A 82 -9.90 3.23 -6.31
CA ARG A 82 -9.79 4.44 -7.14
C ARG A 82 -9.31 4.14 -8.57
N ALA A 83 -8.43 3.15 -8.73
CA ALA A 83 -7.94 2.76 -10.04
C ALA A 83 -8.99 2.01 -10.86
N VAL A 84 -9.74 1.10 -10.23
CA VAL A 84 -10.85 0.37 -10.86
C VAL A 84 -11.95 1.34 -11.27
N GLU A 85 -12.31 2.29 -10.40
CA GLU A 85 -13.26 3.35 -10.73
C GLU A 85 -12.78 4.22 -11.91
N ALA A 86 -11.49 4.53 -11.97
CA ALA A 86 -10.88 5.23 -13.10
C ALA A 86 -10.78 4.38 -14.39
N GLY A 87 -11.31 3.15 -14.39
CA GLY A 87 -11.40 2.26 -15.55
C GLY A 87 -10.13 1.46 -15.84
N TYR A 88 -9.27 1.22 -14.84
CA TYR A 88 -8.07 0.40 -14.97
C TYR A 88 -8.27 -0.99 -14.39
N GLU A 89 -7.92 -2.00 -15.17
CA GLU A 89 -8.13 -3.42 -14.80
C GLU A 89 -6.84 -4.11 -14.36
N SER A 90 -5.66 -3.61 -14.77
CA SER A 90 -4.39 -4.29 -14.49
C SER A 90 -3.22 -3.34 -14.29
N ALA A 91 -2.21 -3.82 -13.55
CA ALA A 91 -0.99 -3.07 -13.29
C ALA A 91 0.23 -3.99 -13.16
N VAL A 92 1.43 -3.40 -13.12
CA VAL A 92 2.65 -4.07 -12.68
C VAL A 92 3.25 -3.37 -11.46
N LEU A 93 3.66 -4.13 -10.45
CA LEU A 93 4.24 -3.56 -9.24
C LEU A 93 5.58 -2.87 -9.54
N ASP A 94 5.70 -1.62 -9.12
CA ASP A 94 6.92 -0.82 -9.12
C ASP A 94 7.26 -0.46 -7.66
N ILE A 95 8.15 -1.22 -7.04
CA ILE A 95 8.66 -0.95 -5.69
C ILE A 95 9.79 0.09 -5.66
N GLY A 96 10.25 0.54 -6.84
CA GLY A 96 11.38 1.45 -6.99
C GLY A 96 12.66 0.88 -6.38
N LEU A 97 13.29 1.67 -5.50
CA LEU A 97 14.54 1.33 -4.84
C LEU A 97 14.36 0.52 -3.54
N ASN A 98 13.13 0.10 -3.22
CA ASN A 98 12.90 -0.79 -2.09
C ASN A 98 13.42 -2.20 -2.41
N THR A 99 13.88 -2.91 -1.38
CA THR A 99 14.27 -4.32 -1.48
C THR A 99 13.00 -5.21 -1.54
N PRO A 100 12.96 -6.22 -2.43
CA PRO A 100 11.85 -7.18 -2.51
C PRO A 100 11.94 -8.21 -1.37
N THR A 101 11.77 -7.78 -0.13
CA THR A 101 11.77 -8.65 1.04
C THR A 101 10.38 -9.28 1.24
N PRO A 102 10.25 -10.61 1.41
CA PRO A 102 8.96 -11.25 1.71
C PRO A 102 8.26 -10.61 2.91
N GLY A 103 6.93 -10.50 2.84
CA GLY A 103 6.10 -9.90 3.89
C GLY A 103 6.35 -8.41 4.15
N SER A 104 6.95 -7.69 3.19
CA SER A 104 7.23 -6.26 3.33
C SER A 104 6.04 -5.38 2.96
N LYS A 105 6.05 -4.13 3.45
CA LYS A 105 4.98 -3.14 3.18
C LYS A 105 4.68 -2.90 1.69
N VAL A 106 5.66 -3.05 0.80
CA VAL A 106 5.40 -2.87 -0.64
C VAL A 106 4.61 -4.04 -1.23
N PHE A 107 4.70 -5.23 -0.65
CA PHE A 107 3.88 -6.38 -1.00
C PHE A 107 2.50 -6.34 -0.34
N ALA A 108 2.38 -5.80 0.87
CA ALA A 108 1.06 -5.50 1.44
C ALA A 108 0.27 -4.47 0.59
N VAL A 109 0.94 -3.43 0.07
CA VAL A 109 0.33 -2.51 -0.92
C VAL A 109 -0.12 -3.24 -2.18
N GLN A 110 0.66 -4.22 -2.64
CA GLN A 110 0.31 -5.03 -3.81
C GLN A 110 -0.92 -5.89 -3.54
N GLU A 111 -0.95 -6.58 -2.41
CA GLU A 111 -2.03 -7.45 -1.94
C GLU A 111 -3.34 -6.66 -1.84
N GLY A 112 -3.35 -5.53 -1.13
CA GLY A 112 -4.55 -4.68 -1.05
C GLY A 112 -5.04 -4.20 -2.42
N ALA A 113 -4.14 -3.83 -3.32
CA ALA A 113 -4.52 -3.41 -4.68
C ALA A 113 -5.08 -4.57 -5.53
N ILE A 114 -4.63 -5.80 -5.30
CA ILE A 114 -5.18 -7.01 -5.93
C ILE A 114 -6.61 -7.25 -5.41
N ASP A 115 -6.80 -7.18 -4.10
CA ASP A 115 -8.10 -7.38 -3.47
C ASP A 115 -9.12 -6.30 -3.87
N ALA A 116 -8.66 -5.11 -4.27
CA ALA A 116 -9.48 -4.07 -4.88
C ALA A 116 -10.02 -4.42 -6.28
N GLY A 117 -9.51 -5.48 -6.91
CA GLY A 117 -9.89 -5.92 -8.25
C GLY A 117 -8.87 -5.66 -9.36
N LEU A 118 -7.67 -5.15 -9.06
CA LEU A 118 -6.62 -5.00 -10.08
C LEU A 118 -5.91 -6.34 -10.35
N GLU A 119 -5.78 -6.70 -11.62
CA GLU A 119 -4.90 -7.80 -12.03
C GLU A 119 -3.43 -7.37 -11.99
N ILE A 120 -2.69 -7.86 -11.00
CA ILE A 120 -1.26 -7.58 -10.83
C ILE A 120 -0.49 -8.89 -10.77
N PRO A 121 0.53 -9.13 -11.63
CA PRO A 121 1.38 -10.31 -11.51
C PRO A 121 2.05 -10.37 -10.14
N HIS A 122 1.82 -11.44 -9.39
CA HIS A 122 2.30 -11.64 -8.02
C HIS A 122 2.73 -13.10 -7.77
N ASN A 123 3.30 -13.33 -6.59
CA ASN A 123 3.59 -14.64 -6.04
C ASN A 123 3.14 -14.63 -4.57
N ASP A 124 2.19 -15.50 -4.22
CA ASP A 124 1.61 -15.56 -2.87
C ASP A 124 2.66 -15.89 -1.79
N GLU A 125 3.71 -16.65 -2.15
CA GLU A 125 4.78 -17.03 -1.22
C GLU A 125 5.59 -15.84 -0.69
N VAL A 126 5.55 -14.69 -1.37
CA VAL A 126 6.25 -13.48 -0.92
C VAL A 126 5.36 -12.52 -0.15
N LEU A 127 4.04 -12.76 -0.11
CA LEU A 127 3.11 -11.98 0.67
C LEU A 127 3.27 -12.31 2.16
N ALA A 128 2.77 -11.42 3.02
CA ALA A 128 2.79 -11.67 4.45
C ALA A 128 1.69 -12.71 4.78
N PRO A 129 1.85 -13.50 5.85
CA PRO A 129 0.71 -14.19 6.46
C PRO A 129 -0.38 -13.17 6.79
N TRP A 130 -1.65 -13.55 6.59
CA TRP A 130 -2.80 -12.65 6.72
C TRP A 130 -2.87 -12.00 8.11
N GLU A 131 -2.56 -12.76 9.15
CA GLU A 131 -2.49 -12.33 10.54
C GLU A 131 -1.50 -11.16 10.72
N ARG A 132 -0.37 -11.23 10.02
CA ARG A 132 0.61 -10.16 10.01
C ARG A 132 0.08 -8.93 9.28
N THR A 133 -0.62 -9.11 8.15
CA THR A 133 -1.26 -8.02 7.39
C THR A 133 -2.30 -7.30 8.23
N ARG A 134 -3.12 -8.03 9.01
CA ARG A 134 -4.07 -7.48 10.00
C ARG A 134 -3.41 -6.71 11.13
N GLY A 135 -2.16 -7.04 11.44
CA GLY A 135 -1.40 -6.37 12.50
C GLY A 135 -1.34 -7.14 13.81
N GLU A 136 -1.67 -8.44 13.81
CA GLU A 136 -1.65 -9.27 15.03
C GLU A 136 -0.25 -9.27 15.68
N HIS A 137 0.81 -9.34 14.89
CA HIS A 137 2.19 -9.21 15.37
C HIS A 137 2.51 -7.90 16.12
N ILE A 138 1.72 -6.84 15.92
CA ILE A 138 1.86 -5.57 16.64
C ILE A 138 1.04 -5.63 17.93
N ALA A 139 -0.16 -6.18 17.88
CA ALA A 139 -1.00 -6.41 19.06
C ALA A 139 -0.29 -7.35 20.06
N GLU A 140 0.21 -8.50 19.60
CA GLU A 140 1.00 -9.43 20.41
C GLU A 140 2.25 -8.76 21.01
N TYR A 141 2.88 -7.85 20.26
CA TYR A 141 4.03 -7.11 20.77
C TYR A 141 3.61 -6.11 21.85
N ALA A 142 2.49 -5.41 21.67
CA ALA A 142 1.94 -4.51 22.68
C ALA A 142 1.57 -5.26 23.97
N ASP A 143 0.91 -6.42 23.86
CA ASP A 143 0.57 -7.29 24.99
C ASP A 143 1.80 -7.79 25.77
N SER A 144 2.95 -7.89 25.09
CA SER A 144 4.20 -8.35 25.71
C SER A 144 4.94 -7.27 26.49
N LEU A 145 4.54 -6.01 26.38
CA LEU A 145 5.18 -4.87 27.03
C LEU A 145 4.51 -4.55 28.37
N ASP A 146 5.30 -4.05 29.32
CA ASP A 146 4.80 -3.54 30.59
C ASP A 146 4.17 -2.14 30.44
N ASP A 147 4.59 -1.38 29.42
CA ASP A 147 4.13 -0.03 29.08
C ASP A 147 3.42 -0.03 27.71
N ASP A 148 2.51 0.91 27.49
CA ASP A 148 1.80 1.07 26.22
C ASP A 148 2.77 1.25 25.04
N LEU A 149 2.54 0.46 23.96
CA LEU A 149 3.35 0.54 22.74
C LEU A 149 3.22 1.90 22.04
N TYR A 150 2.01 2.46 22.06
CA TYR A 150 1.69 3.74 21.43
C TYR A 150 1.59 4.84 22.49
N SER A 151 2.17 6.00 22.19
CA SER A 151 2.10 7.16 23.09
C SER A 151 0.83 8.01 22.90
N GLY A 152 -0.10 7.57 22.03
CA GLY A 152 -1.35 8.26 21.74
C GLY A 152 -2.55 7.48 22.27
N ASP A 153 -3.75 7.94 21.96
CA ASP A 153 -4.99 7.39 22.53
C ASP A 153 -5.43 6.05 21.92
N PHE A 154 -4.83 5.63 20.81
CA PHE A 154 -5.16 4.36 20.15
C PHE A 154 -4.46 3.19 20.83
N ASP A 155 -5.23 2.19 21.25
CA ASP A 155 -4.72 0.94 21.81
C ASP A 155 -4.18 0.03 20.70
N ALA A 156 -2.90 -0.32 20.78
CA ALA A 156 -2.24 -1.17 19.78
C ALA A 156 -2.80 -2.61 19.73
N THR A 157 -3.44 -3.07 20.81
CA THR A 157 -4.05 -4.41 20.89
C THR A 157 -5.31 -4.52 20.04
N ASP A 158 -6.04 -3.41 19.86
CA ASP A 158 -7.24 -3.32 19.04
C ASP A 158 -6.94 -3.22 17.52
N LEU A 159 -5.67 -3.05 17.14
CA LEU A 159 -5.24 -2.82 15.75
C LEU A 159 -5.80 -3.84 14.73
N PRO A 160 -5.83 -5.17 15.01
CA PRO A 160 -6.36 -6.13 14.06
C PRO A 160 -7.86 -5.96 13.82
N SER A 161 -8.64 -5.66 14.86
CA SER A 161 -10.08 -5.41 14.72
C SER A 161 -10.34 -4.10 13.97
N HIS A 162 -9.59 -3.04 14.30
CA HIS A 162 -9.68 -1.74 13.62
C HIS A 162 -9.33 -1.83 12.12
N PHE A 163 -8.39 -2.72 11.78
CA PHE A 163 -8.06 -3.05 10.39
C PHE A 163 -9.23 -3.71 9.65
N ASP A 164 -9.90 -4.68 10.26
CA ASP A 164 -11.02 -5.36 9.64
C ASP A 164 -12.18 -4.39 9.39
N ASP A 165 -12.52 -3.55 10.38
CA ASP A 165 -13.57 -2.53 10.25
C ASP A 165 -13.27 -1.55 9.11
N THR A 166 -12.04 -1.04 9.04
CA THR A 166 -11.65 -0.10 7.97
C THR A 166 -11.63 -0.78 6.60
N ARG A 167 -11.23 -2.05 6.54
CA ARG A 167 -11.24 -2.84 5.30
C ARG A 167 -12.67 -3.07 4.81
N GLU A 168 -13.59 -3.40 5.71
CA GLU A 168 -15.01 -3.59 5.41
C GLU A 168 -15.63 -2.28 4.90
N ILE A 169 -15.39 -1.16 5.59
CA ILE A 169 -15.80 0.18 5.13
C ILE A 169 -15.32 0.43 3.69
N LEU A 170 -14.05 0.14 3.39
CA LEU A 170 -13.47 0.35 2.06
C LEU A 170 -14.09 -0.54 0.96
N LEU A 171 -14.50 -1.76 1.30
CA LEU A 171 -15.05 -2.72 0.32
C LEU A 171 -16.56 -2.58 0.11
N GLU A 172 -17.31 -2.22 1.15
CA GLU A 172 -18.77 -2.24 1.15
C GLU A 172 -19.42 -0.86 1.07
N GLY A 173 -18.67 0.20 1.36
CA GLY A 173 -19.22 1.55 1.38
C GLY A 173 -19.60 2.05 -0.01
N ASP A 174 -20.71 2.80 -0.10
CA ASP A 174 -20.88 3.85 -1.11
C ASP A 174 -19.94 5.00 -0.74
N ILE A 175 -18.66 4.81 -1.04
CA ILE A 175 -17.60 5.77 -0.70
C ILE A 175 -17.37 6.69 -1.90
N ASP A 176 -17.26 8.00 -1.65
CA ASP A 176 -16.74 8.94 -2.64
C ASP A 176 -15.22 8.70 -2.79
N LEU A 177 -14.85 7.92 -3.82
CA LEU A 177 -13.48 7.49 -4.09
C LEU A 177 -12.60 8.58 -4.73
#